data_AF-A0A6N6KEB8-F1
#
_entry.id   AF-A0A6N6KEB8-F1
#
_cell.length_a   1.000
_cell.length_b   1.000
_cell.length_c   1.000
_cell.angle_alpha   90.00
_cell.angle_beta   90.00
_cell.angle_gamma   90.00
#
_symmetry.space_group_name_H-M   'P 1'
#
loop_
_entity.id
_entity.type
_entity.pdbx_description
1 polymer ?
#
loop_
_entity_poly.entity_id
_entity_poly.type
_entity_poly.pdbx_seq_one_letter_code
_entity_poly.pdbx_strand_id
1 'polypeptide(L)'
;LKPYIDKHFRTTPDREFTGIGGSSMGALISIYAGLMYPEVYSKLMIFSPALWVSPNIHFHFMNFGHSQDVKAYLYAGGEESETMIPNVRRFQEAFKAKATAANFDIKLSIDPNGKHNEAYWGREFPLAVEWLYFNNHH
;
A
#
# COMPACT_ATOMS: atom_id res chain seq x y z
N LEU A 1 -14.89 4.54 12.39
CA LEU A 1 -15.13 5.47 11.26
C LEU A 1 -15.78 4.78 10.05
N LYS A 2 -15.15 3.75 9.43
CA LYS A 2 -15.70 3.07 8.24
C LYS A 2 -17.19 2.67 8.33
N PRO A 3 -17.68 1.96 9.38
CA PRO A 3 -19.10 1.58 9.47
C PRO A 3 -20.06 2.77 9.47
N TYR A 4 -19.61 3.92 10.00
CA TYR A 4 -20.39 5.15 9.96
C TYR A 4 -20.46 5.70 8.53
N ILE A 5 -19.32 5.76 7.83
CA ILE A 5 -19.29 6.24 6.44
C ILE A 5 -20.16 5.35 5.54
N ASP A 6 -20.03 4.04 5.64
CA ASP A 6 -20.81 3.08 4.84
C ASP A 6 -22.32 3.17 5.09
N LYS A 7 -22.73 3.58 6.29
CA LYS A 7 -24.15 3.76 6.63
C LYS A 7 -24.72 5.11 6.16
N HIS A 8 -23.89 6.14 6.07
CA HIS A 8 -24.36 7.52 5.82
C HIS A 8 -24.08 8.01 4.39
N PHE A 9 -23.26 7.30 3.62
CA PHE A 9 -22.93 7.63 2.25
C PHE A 9 -23.09 6.41 1.34
N ARG A 10 -23.26 6.65 0.04
CA ARG A 10 -23.36 5.59 -0.96
C ARG A 10 -21.96 5.06 -1.29
N THR A 11 -21.45 4.15 -0.45
CA THR A 11 -20.20 3.42 -0.69
C THR A 11 -20.49 2.00 -1.19
N THR A 12 -19.48 1.36 -1.76
CA THR A 12 -19.46 -0.10 -1.93
C THR A 12 -18.62 -0.67 -0.79
N PRO A 13 -19.23 -1.24 0.27
CA PRO A 13 -18.54 -1.51 1.53
C PRO A 13 -17.63 -2.74 1.49
N ASP A 14 -17.77 -3.57 0.46
CA ASP A 14 -17.01 -4.81 0.29
C ASP A 14 -15.50 -4.54 0.18
N ARG A 15 -14.71 -5.52 0.62
CA ARG A 15 -13.25 -5.37 0.69
C ARG A 15 -12.65 -5.09 -0.67
N GLU A 16 -13.19 -5.69 -1.74
CA GLU A 16 -12.75 -5.53 -3.13
C GLU A 16 -12.96 -4.11 -3.66
N PHE A 17 -13.58 -3.21 -2.91
CA PHE A 17 -13.72 -1.79 -3.23
C PHE A 17 -13.18 -0.88 -2.13
N THR A 18 -12.65 -1.45 -1.05
CA THR A 18 -12.11 -0.70 0.09
C THR A 18 -10.59 -0.71 0.05
N GLY A 19 -10.00 0.49 0.08
CA GLY A 19 -8.56 0.69 0.25
C GLY A 19 -8.21 1.63 1.38
N ILE A 20 -6.95 1.57 1.80
CA ILE A 20 -6.34 2.48 2.77
C ILE A 20 -5.02 2.99 2.21
N GLY A 21 -4.67 4.22 2.52
CA GLY A 21 -3.42 4.78 2.04
C GLY A 21 -3.00 6.05 2.72
N GLY A 22 -1.74 6.40 2.51
CA GLY A 22 -1.13 7.61 3.03
C GLY A 22 0.32 7.73 2.61
N SER A 23 0.94 8.83 3.05
CA SER A 23 2.35 9.10 2.86
C SER A 23 3.15 8.99 4.16
N SER A 24 4.46 8.74 4.07
CA SER A 24 5.36 8.75 5.23
C SER A 24 4.90 7.82 6.36
N MET A 25 4.61 8.35 7.55
CA MET A 25 4.04 7.58 8.66
C MET A 25 2.63 7.05 8.34
N GLY A 26 1.81 7.81 7.61
CA GLY A 26 0.50 7.36 7.15
C GLY A 26 0.58 6.16 6.21
N ALA A 27 1.63 6.10 5.39
CA ALA A 27 1.92 4.95 4.55
C ALA A 27 2.28 3.71 5.40
N LEU A 28 3.10 3.88 6.45
CA LEU A 28 3.43 2.81 7.39
C LEU A 28 2.18 2.30 8.13
N ILE A 29 1.34 3.20 8.64
CA ILE A 29 0.06 2.84 9.27
C ILE A 29 -0.85 2.09 8.29
N SER A 30 -0.89 2.52 7.02
CA SER A 30 -1.68 1.86 5.98
C SER A 30 -1.21 0.45 5.68
N ILE A 31 0.11 0.23 5.66
CA ILE A 31 0.70 -1.12 5.56
C ILE A 31 0.21 -1.99 6.73
N TYR A 32 0.36 -1.52 7.97
CA TYR A 32 -0.10 -2.30 9.13
C TYR A 32 -1.61 -2.57 9.11
N ALA A 33 -2.42 -1.59 8.73
CA ALA A 33 -3.87 -1.76 8.61
C ALA A 33 -4.26 -2.81 7.56
N GLY A 34 -3.61 -2.79 6.39
CA GLY A 34 -3.84 -3.78 5.34
C GLY A 34 -3.44 -5.20 5.74
N LEU A 35 -2.38 -5.32 6.54
CA LEU A 35 -1.86 -6.61 6.98
C LEU A 35 -2.60 -7.18 8.19
N MET A 36 -3.11 -6.33 9.09
CA MET A 36 -3.88 -6.75 10.27
C MET A 36 -5.36 -6.95 9.99
N TYR A 37 -5.91 -6.24 9.00
CA TYR A 37 -7.33 -6.30 8.63
C TYR A 37 -7.52 -6.59 7.12
N PRO A 38 -6.93 -7.69 6.58
CA PRO A 38 -7.04 -8.02 5.16
C PRO A 38 -8.49 -8.27 4.70
N GLU A 39 -9.38 -8.65 5.62
CA GLU A 39 -10.81 -8.82 5.41
C GLU A 39 -11.55 -7.49 5.19
N VAL A 40 -10.93 -6.36 5.54
CA VAL A 40 -11.49 -5.01 5.35
C VAL A 40 -10.83 -4.31 4.17
N TYR A 41 -9.50 -4.40 4.06
CA TYR A 41 -8.73 -3.64 3.07
C TYR A 41 -8.09 -4.58 2.05
N SER A 42 -8.49 -4.47 0.79
CA SER A 42 -7.86 -5.19 -0.33
C SER A 42 -6.89 -4.33 -1.14
N LYS A 43 -6.83 -3.02 -0.89
CA LYS A 43 -6.03 -2.07 -1.67
C LYS A 43 -5.22 -1.15 -0.78
N LEU A 44 -3.92 -1.07 -1.03
CA LEU A 44 -2.98 -0.26 -0.26
C LEU A 44 -2.34 0.78 -1.17
N MET A 45 -2.45 2.06 -0.80
CA MET A 45 -1.74 3.16 -1.48
C MET A 45 -0.67 3.71 -0.54
N ILE A 46 0.59 3.46 -0.86
CA ILE A 46 1.72 3.60 0.05
C ILE A 46 2.73 4.55 -0.57
N PHE A 47 2.79 5.79 -0.09
CA PHE A 47 3.70 6.80 -0.63
C PHE A 47 4.86 7.08 0.32
N SER A 48 6.09 6.97 -0.16
CA SER A 48 7.30 7.35 0.58
C SER A 48 7.33 6.79 2.02
N PRO A 49 7.13 5.48 2.23
CA PRO A 49 6.83 4.94 3.56
C PRO A 49 8.00 5.07 4.53
N ALA A 50 7.68 5.38 5.79
CA ALA A 50 8.63 5.48 6.89
C ALA A 50 9.16 4.11 7.38
N LEU A 51 9.67 3.26 6.49
CA LEU A 51 10.10 1.89 6.77
C LEU A 51 11.28 1.80 7.74
N TRP A 52 12.09 2.85 7.85
CA TRP A 52 13.18 2.99 8.82
C TRP A 52 12.72 2.90 10.28
N VAL A 53 11.45 3.23 10.57
CA VAL A 53 10.86 3.13 11.92
C VAL A 53 10.61 1.67 12.31
N SER A 54 10.38 0.79 11.33
CA SER A 54 10.23 -0.65 11.53
C SER A 54 11.00 -1.41 10.45
N PRO A 55 12.33 -1.50 10.56
CA PRO A 55 13.19 -2.12 9.54
C PRO A 55 12.88 -3.61 9.33
N ASN A 56 12.26 -4.23 10.32
CA ASN A 56 11.72 -5.58 10.25
C ASN A 56 10.20 -5.51 10.41
N ILE A 57 9.47 -5.04 9.39
CA ILE A 57 8.02 -5.29 9.36
C ILE A 57 7.84 -6.79 9.56
N HIS A 58 7.23 -7.15 10.69
CA HIS A 58 7.15 -8.54 11.11
C HIS A 58 6.03 -9.24 10.36
N PHE A 59 6.24 -9.45 9.06
CA PHE A 59 5.33 -10.19 8.18
C PHE A 59 5.03 -11.61 8.68
N HIS A 60 5.81 -12.12 9.62
CA HIS A 60 5.65 -13.45 10.22
C HIS A 60 4.52 -13.56 11.25
N PHE A 61 4.07 -12.47 11.88
CA PHE A 61 2.95 -12.53 12.83
C PHE A 61 1.58 -12.40 12.15
N MET A 62 1.57 -12.18 10.84
CA MET A 62 0.36 -11.92 10.09
C MET A 62 -0.19 -13.22 9.55
N ASN A 63 -1.32 -13.59 10.11
CA ASN A 63 -2.04 -14.80 9.77
C ASN A 63 -2.88 -14.52 8.51
N PHE A 64 -2.31 -14.76 7.32
CA PHE A 64 -3.09 -14.80 6.08
C PHE A 64 -3.91 -16.09 6.06
N GLY A 65 -4.85 -16.20 7.02
CA GLY A 65 -5.61 -17.42 7.29
C GLY A 65 -6.42 -17.91 6.10
N HIS A 66 -6.67 -17.05 5.11
CA HIS A 66 -7.25 -17.40 3.83
C HIS A 66 -6.60 -16.52 2.74
N SER A 67 -6.33 -17.11 1.57
CA SER A 67 -5.86 -16.41 0.36
C SER A 67 -6.80 -15.26 0.04
N GLN A 68 -6.41 -14.04 0.43
CA GLN A 68 -7.18 -12.84 0.14
C GLN A 68 -6.36 -11.95 -0.78
N ASP A 69 -6.93 -11.65 -1.95
CA ASP A 69 -6.25 -10.83 -2.95
C ASP A 69 -6.01 -9.42 -2.40
N VAL A 70 -4.76 -8.96 -2.40
CA VAL A 70 -4.40 -7.59 -1.99
C VAL A 70 -3.56 -6.94 -3.10
N LYS A 71 -3.97 -5.74 -3.51
CA LYS A 71 -3.22 -4.87 -4.42
C LYS A 71 -2.51 -3.77 -3.63
N ALA A 72 -1.22 -3.57 -3.87
CA ALA A 72 -0.43 -2.52 -3.25
C ALA A 72 0.23 -1.63 -4.30
N TYR A 73 -0.04 -0.34 -4.26
CA TYR A 73 0.71 0.67 -5.01
C TYR A 73 1.74 1.30 -4.08
N LEU A 74 3.00 1.16 -4.43
CA LEU A 74 4.14 1.63 -3.65
C LEU A 74 4.89 2.71 -4.44
N TYR A 75 4.98 3.90 -3.89
CA TYR A 75 5.73 5.02 -4.47
C TYR A 75 6.93 5.40 -3.61
N ALA A 76 8.03 5.79 -4.26
CA ALA A 76 9.15 6.46 -3.63
C ALA A 76 9.86 7.44 -4.57
N GLY A 77 10.31 8.56 -4.02
CA GLY A 77 11.21 9.49 -4.68
C GLY A 77 12.69 9.11 -4.51
N GLY A 78 13.47 9.30 -5.57
CA GLY A 78 14.92 9.06 -5.60
C GLY A 78 15.75 10.09 -4.83
N GLU A 79 15.24 11.32 -4.66
CA GLU A 79 15.91 12.40 -3.92
C GLU A 79 15.46 12.50 -2.46
N GLU A 80 14.75 11.50 -1.93
CA GLU A 80 14.28 11.51 -0.54
C GLU A 80 15.39 11.19 0.47
N SER A 81 16.10 10.08 0.24
CA SER A 81 17.25 9.65 1.04
C SER A 81 17.97 8.49 0.35
N GLU A 82 19.23 8.26 0.72
CA GLU A 82 20.02 7.13 0.21
C GLU A 82 19.39 5.77 0.56
N THR A 83 18.58 5.71 1.62
CA THR A 83 17.96 4.47 2.10
C THR A 83 16.55 4.24 1.56
N MET A 84 15.89 5.25 0.99
CA MET A 84 14.49 5.14 0.55
C MET A 84 14.31 4.05 -0.51
N ILE A 85 15.05 4.12 -1.61
CA ILE A 85 14.95 3.15 -2.72
C ILE A 85 15.32 1.72 -2.28
N PRO A 86 16.45 1.49 -1.56
CA PRO A 86 16.74 0.16 -1.01
C PRO A 86 15.61 -0.37 -0.10
N ASN A 87 15.03 0.47 0.75
CA ASN A 87 13.99 0.07 1.69
C ASN A 87 12.70 -0.34 0.98
N VAL A 88 12.20 0.45 0.02
CA VAL A 88 10.97 0.11 -0.71
C VAL A 88 11.14 -1.13 -1.59
N ARG A 89 12.34 -1.35 -2.16
CA ARG A 89 12.65 -2.59 -2.90
C ARG A 89 12.68 -3.79 -1.97
N ARG A 90 13.34 -3.69 -0.82
CA ARG A 90 13.35 -4.77 0.19
C ARG A 90 11.94 -5.10 0.67
N PHE A 91 11.10 -4.08 0.88
CA PHE A 91 9.70 -4.27 1.21
C PHE A 91 8.94 -4.98 0.09
N GLN A 92 9.10 -4.55 -1.18
CA GLN A 92 8.46 -5.20 -2.32
C GLN A 92 8.81 -6.69 -2.41
N GLU A 93 10.09 -7.03 -2.24
CA GLU A 93 10.54 -8.42 -2.29
C GLU A 93 10.04 -9.24 -1.10
N ALA A 94 10.02 -8.67 0.11
CA ALA A 94 9.42 -9.32 1.28
C ALA A 94 7.91 -9.57 1.09
N PHE A 95 7.21 -8.63 0.46
CA PHE A 95 5.79 -8.74 0.15
C PHE A 95 5.52 -9.85 -0.88
N LYS A 96 6.30 -9.89 -1.97
CA LYS A 96 6.22 -10.95 -2.99
C LYS A 96 6.57 -12.33 -2.44
N ALA A 97 7.58 -12.45 -1.57
CA ALA A 97 7.96 -13.73 -0.98
C ALA A 97 6.80 -14.36 -0.17
N LYS A 98 5.97 -13.52 0.47
CA LYS A 98 4.76 -13.94 1.20
C LYS A 98 3.56 -14.21 0.29
N ALA A 99 3.59 -13.77 -0.97
CA ALA A 99 2.55 -13.99 -1.99
C ALA A 99 2.48 -15.43 -2.53
N THR A 100 3.37 -16.31 -2.09
CA THR A 100 3.39 -17.72 -2.54
C THR A 100 2.17 -18.54 -2.11
N ALA A 101 1.27 -17.97 -1.28
CA ALA A 101 0.02 -18.59 -0.84
C ALA A 101 -1.26 -17.75 -1.11
N ALA A 102 -1.15 -16.55 -1.71
CA ALA A 102 -2.27 -15.63 -1.96
C ALA A 102 -1.99 -14.72 -3.17
N ASN A 103 -3.00 -14.26 -3.91
CA ASN A 103 -2.77 -13.33 -5.04
C ASN A 103 -2.47 -11.92 -4.53
N PHE A 104 -1.22 -11.67 -4.15
CA PHE A 104 -0.74 -10.33 -3.89
C PHE A 104 -0.13 -9.73 -5.14
N ASP A 105 -0.61 -8.54 -5.50
CA ASP A 105 -0.09 -7.76 -6.62
C ASP A 105 0.47 -6.44 -6.11
N ILE A 106 1.72 -6.14 -6.46
CA ILE A 106 2.43 -4.96 -5.98
C ILE A 106 3.10 -4.22 -7.13
N LYS A 107 2.66 -2.98 -7.34
CA LYS A 107 3.26 -2.04 -8.28
C LYS A 107 4.18 -1.09 -7.54
N LEU A 108 5.46 -1.11 -7.88
CA LEU A 108 6.45 -0.13 -7.42
C LEU A 108 6.64 0.94 -8.49
N SER A 109 6.42 2.19 -8.10
CA SER A 109 6.70 3.38 -8.89
C SER A 109 7.82 4.19 -8.24
N ILE A 110 8.82 4.55 -9.03
CA ILE A 110 9.96 5.35 -8.57
C ILE A 110 10.11 6.56 -9.47
N ASP A 111 10.03 7.75 -8.89
CA ASP A 111 10.43 8.99 -9.55
C ASP A 111 11.88 9.31 -9.16
N PRO A 112 12.85 9.24 -10.11
CA PRO A 112 14.25 9.55 -9.81
C PRO A 112 14.47 10.95 -9.22
N ASN A 113 13.63 11.92 -9.58
CA ASN A 113 13.69 13.30 -9.08
C ASN A 113 12.65 13.56 -7.97
N GLY A 114 11.98 12.51 -7.50
CA GLY A 114 10.93 12.57 -6.50
C GLY A 114 11.46 12.99 -5.13
N LYS A 115 10.71 13.86 -4.44
CA LYS A 115 11.03 14.34 -3.09
C LYS A 115 9.92 14.02 -2.09
N HIS A 116 10.25 14.09 -0.81
CA HIS A 116 9.35 13.76 0.29
C HIS A 116 8.38 14.91 0.58
N ASN A 117 7.43 15.19 -0.33
CA ASN A 117 6.43 16.24 -0.15
C ASN A 117 5.13 16.00 -0.95
N GLU A 118 4.11 16.79 -0.62
CA GLU A 118 2.76 16.69 -1.17
C GLU A 118 2.68 16.96 -2.68
N ALA A 119 3.59 17.74 -3.24
CA ALA A 119 3.56 18.05 -4.67
C ALA A 119 3.85 16.82 -5.52
N TYR A 120 4.80 15.97 -5.10
CA TYR A 120 5.10 14.71 -5.78
C TYR A 120 4.01 13.66 -5.51
N TRP A 121 3.55 13.54 -4.26
CA TRP A 121 2.46 12.63 -3.92
C TRP A 121 1.16 12.95 -4.65
N GLY A 122 0.86 14.24 -4.85
CA GLY A 122 -0.32 14.69 -5.59
C GLY A 122 -0.27 14.33 -7.09
N ARG A 123 0.93 14.30 -7.70
CA ARG A 123 1.12 13.83 -9.08
C ARG A 123 0.95 12.32 -9.17
N GLU A 124 1.39 11.59 -8.14
CA GLU A 124 1.32 10.14 -8.12
C GLU A 124 -0.06 9.59 -7.77
N PHE A 125 -0.82 10.31 -6.94
CA PHE A 125 -2.16 9.93 -6.48
C PHE A 125 -3.10 9.43 -7.60
N PRO A 126 -3.32 10.16 -8.72
CA PRO A 126 -4.20 9.67 -9.78
C PRO A 126 -3.72 8.37 -10.41
N LEU A 127 -2.40 8.19 -10.59
CA LEU A 127 -1.81 6.97 -11.15
C LEU A 127 -2.00 5.77 -10.21
N ALA A 128 -1.89 6.01 -8.90
CA ALA A 128 -2.14 5.00 -7.88
C ALA A 128 -3.60 4.58 -7.87
N VAL A 129 -4.53 5.54 -7.87
CA VAL A 129 -5.99 5.27 -7.90
C VAL A 129 -6.39 4.52 -9.16
N GLU A 130 -5.89 4.93 -10.33
CA GLU A 130 -6.15 4.26 -11.60
C GLU A 130 -5.75 2.79 -11.56
N TRP A 131 -4.53 2.51 -11.12
CA TRP A 131 -4.03 1.14 -11.05
C TRP A 131 -4.76 0.30 -10.00
N LEU A 132 -5.06 0.89 -8.83
CA LEU A 132 -5.71 0.19 -7.73
C LEU A 132 -7.16 -0.20 -8.07
N TYR A 133 -7.94 0.70 -8.68
CA TYR A 133 -9.38 0.52 -8.81
C TYR A 133 -9.90 0.25 -10.22
N PHE A 134 -9.16 0.66 -11.26
CA PHE A 134 -9.67 0.64 -12.63
C PHE A 134 -8.89 -0.30 -13.54
N ASN A 135 -7.67 -0.70 -13.17
CA ASN A 135 -6.84 -1.57 -13.98
C ASN A 135 -7.02 -3.06 -13.60
N ASN A 136 -8.22 -3.59 -13.86
CA ASN A 136 -8.61 -4.99 -13.60
C ASN A 136 -8.76 -5.81 -14.90
N HIS A 137 -7.91 -5.58 -15.90
CA HIS A 137 -7.84 -6.43 -17.09
C HIS A 137 -6.83 -7.55 -16.88
N HIS A 138 -7.32 -8.71 -16.43
CA HIS A 138 -6.72 -10.02 -16.69
C HIS A 138 -7.79 -10.94 -17.24
#